data_AF-A0A8H5V1P6-F1
#
_entry.id   AF-A0A8H5V1P6-F1
#
_cell.length_a   1.000
_cell.length_b   1.000
_cell.length_c   1.000
_cell.angle_alpha   90.00
_cell.angle_beta   90.00
_cell.angle_gamma   90.00
#
_symmetry.space_group_name_H-M   'P 1'
#
loop_
_entity.id
_entity.type
_entity.pdbx_description
1 polymer ?
#
loop_
_entity_poly.entity_id
_entity_poly.type
_entity_poly.pdbx_seq_one_letter_code
_entity_poly.pdbx_strand_id
1 'polypeptide(L)'
;MSDAISSFLRRVIVESPPGEWAMRQLRELLIGALKQGPIPQHVSFEMDGNRRYARNHRMETVEGHHRGFEALARIMEICYKSGVKVVTVYAFSIENFNRPKYEVEGLMELAKIKLEQLTKYGHILDRYGARVRVLGQRDMIRPDVLEVVDKAVARTKHNNKAVLNICFPYTSRAEITSAVKSTVQEFLAPTPPRSTPFSPSRIRQKILSRQLDGREGLPTIPDVLPEEVEPLDGDDAKKDSDGDSSSPTLQPDSPPPRLRARNSAASLSGLPNPETITAETLDKHMYTANDPPLDIFVRTSGVERLSDFMLWQCHQDTQIFFIDTLWPDFDLKDFIWILLEWQWRQKQKDRDEAVARSPSVTA
;
A
#
# COMPACT_ATOMS: atom_id res chain seq x y z
N MET A 1 22.89 -27.31 41.45
CA MET A 1 23.11 -26.15 42.34
C MET A 1 23.94 -25.05 41.68
N SER A 2 24.96 -25.36 40.87
CA SER A 2 25.72 -24.34 40.10
C SER A 2 24.87 -23.55 39.09
N ASP A 3 23.93 -24.19 38.39
CA ASP A 3 23.07 -23.51 37.39
C ASP A 3 22.00 -22.60 38.01
N ALA A 4 21.56 -22.92 39.23
CA ALA A 4 20.63 -22.08 39.97
C ALA A 4 21.32 -20.82 40.53
N ILE A 5 22.57 -20.95 40.98
CA ILE A 5 23.38 -19.83 41.48
C ILE A 5 23.89 -18.98 40.31
N SER A 6 24.26 -19.60 39.19
CA SER A 6 24.61 -18.93 37.93
C SER A 6 23.41 -18.16 37.36
N SER A 7 22.22 -18.77 37.30
CA SER A 7 21.02 -18.08 36.82
C SER A 7 20.57 -16.97 37.77
N PHE A 8 20.71 -17.16 39.09
CA PHE A 8 20.41 -16.12 40.08
C PHE A 8 21.41 -14.95 40.03
N LEU A 9 22.71 -15.22 39.92
CA LEU A 9 23.74 -14.18 39.74
C LEU A 9 23.60 -13.46 38.41
N ARG A 10 23.32 -14.19 37.32
CA ARG A 10 23.07 -13.60 36.00
C ARG A 10 21.82 -12.74 36.03
N ARG A 11 20.78 -13.18 36.71
CA ARG A 11 19.55 -12.41 36.91
C ARG A 11 19.80 -11.15 37.74
N VAL A 12 20.49 -11.26 38.88
CA VAL A 12 20.82 -10.12 39.74
C VAL A 12 21.76 -9.13 39.05
N ILE A 13 22.74 -9.60 38.27
CA ILE A 13 23.68 -8.74 37.56
C ILE A 13 23.02 -8.09 36.35
N VAL A 14 22.23 -8.82 35.56
CA VAL A 14 21.58 -8.29 34.34
C VAL A 14 20.35 -7.43 34.66
N GLU A 15 19.58 -7.75 35.70
CA GLU A 15 18.42 -6.96 36.17
C GLU A 15 18.84 -5.85 37.16
N SER A 16 20.14 -5.71 37.49
CA SER A 16 20.63 -4.55 38.25
C SER A 16 20.60 -3.29 37.38
N PRO A 17 20.37 -2.09 37.94
CA PRO A 17 20.40 -0.84 37.18
C PRO A 17 21.70 -0.63 36.36
N PRO A 18 22.91 -1.01 36.86
CA PRO A 18 24.14 -0.99 36.06
C PRO A 18 24.15 -2.04 34.92
N GLY A 19 23.58 -3.22 35.15
CA GLY A 19 23.46 -4.28 34.14
C GLY A 19 22.51 -3.91 33.01
N GLU A 20 21.34 -3.36 33.33
CA GLU A 20 20.41 -2.82 32.35
C GLU A 20 21.05 -1.69 31.53
N TRP A 21 21.80 -0.80 32.19
CA TRP A 21 22.57 0.24 31.51
C TRP A 21 23.60 -0.36 30.55
N ALA A 22 24.39 -1.34 30.99
CA ALA A 22 25.41 -1.98 30.16
C ALA A 22 24.79 -2.72 28.96
N MET A 23 23.69 -3.44 29.19
CA MET A 23 22.95 -4.11 28.13
C MET A 23 22.36 -3.11 27.13
N ARG A 24 21.85 -1.96 27.60
CA ARG A 24 21.38 -0.90 26.72
C ARG A 24 22.52 -0.32 25.87
N GLN A 25 23.69 -0.07 26.46
CA GLN A 25 24.86 0.39 25.70
C GLN A 25 25.30 -0.65 24.66
N LEU A 26 25.31 -1.93 25.02
CA LEU A 26 25.62 -3.00 24.07
C LEU A 26 24.59 -3.05 22.92
N ARG A 27 23.29 -2.91 23.22
CA ARG A 27 22.24 -2.85 22.20
C ARG A 27 22.45 -1.67 21.25
N GLU A 28 22.73 -0.47 21.77
CA GLU A 28 23.00 0.72 20.94
C GLU A 28 24.27 0.55 20.10
N LEU A 29 25.32 -0.06 20.65
CA LEU A 29 26.56 -0.34 19.92
C LEU A 29 26.33 -1.34 18.78
N LEU A 30 25.57 -2.42 19.01
CA LEU A 30 25.24 -3.40 17.99
C LEU A 30 24.38 -2.79 16.88
N ILE A 31 23.36 -1.99 17.23
CA ILE A 31 22.55 -1.26 16.25
C ILE A 31 23.42 -0.27 15.47
N GLY A 32 24.32 0.45 16.14
CA GLY A 32 25.28 1.37 15.53
C GLY A 32 26.25 0.70 14.58
N ALA A 33 26.72 -0.52 14.90
CA ALA A 33 27.57 -1.31 14.02
C ALA A 33 26.81 -1.78 12.77
N LEU A 34 25.57 -2.25 12.93
CA LEU A 34 24.74 -2.72 11.81
C LEU A 34 24.41 -1.61 10.82
N LYS A 35 24.27 -0.37 11.31
CA LYS A 35 24.06 0.81 10.47
C LYS A 35 25.20 1.13 9.51
N GLN A 36 26.40 0.62 9.75
CA GLN A 36 27.52 0.88 8.85
C GLN A 36 27.43 0.05 7.55
N GLY A 37 26.64 -1.02 7.55
CA GLY A 37 26.32 -1.79 6.35
C GLY A 37 25.11 -1.23 5.58
N PRO A 38 24.72 -1.87 4.46
CA PRO A 38 23.46 -1.54 3.80
C PRO A 38 22.30 -1.82 4.75
N ILE A 39 21.24 -1.01 4.70
CA ILE A 39 20.06 -1.12 5.57
C ILE A 39 18.83 -1.35 4.69
N PRO A 40 18.00 -2.38 4.98
CA PRO A 40 16.76 -2.60 4.26
C PRO A 40 15.82 -1.40 4.46
N GLN A 41 15.23 -0.92 3.38
CA GLN A 41 14.27 0.18 3.40
C GLN A 41 12.90 -0.29 3.87
N HIS A 42 12.52 -1.53 3.54
CA HIS A 42 11.22 -2.10 3.87
C HIS A 42 11.34 -3.52 4.45
N VAL A 43 10.86 -3.70 5.68
CA VAL A 43 10.80 -5.01 6.35
C VAL A 43 9.35 -5.36 6.67
N SER A 44 8.94 -6.59 6.39
CA SER A 44 7.63 -7.12 6.77
C SER A 44 7.73 -8.24 7.81
N PHE A 45 6.75 -8.29 8.71
CA PHE A 45 6.66 -9.29 9.78
C PHE A 45 5.31 -10.00 9.77
N GLU A 46 5.34 -11.31 9.57
CA GLU A 46 4.24 -12.21 9.88
C GLU A 46 4.37 -12.72 11.32
N MET A 47 3.57 -12.11 12.21
CA MET A 47 3.66 -12.26 13.67
C MET A 47 2.96 -13.53 14.17
N ASP A 48 3.45 -14.70 13.77
CA ASP A 48 2.89 -16.01 14.13
C ASP A 48 3.44 -16.55 15.47
N GLY A 49 2.66 -17.39 16.13
CA GLY A 49 3.07 -18.09 17.35
C GLY A 49 2.42 -17.61 18.65
N ASN A 50 1.62 -16.53 18.64
CA ASN A 50 1.00 -15.96 19.86
C ASN A 50 0.16 -16.98 20.65
N ARG A 51 -0.69 -17.76 19.96
CA ARG A 51 -1.51 -18.82 20.59
C ARG A 51 -0.69 -19.99 21.12
N ARG A 52 0.43 -20.32 20.46
CA ARG A 52 1.36 -21.37 20.92
C ARG A 52 2.11 -20.90 22.16
N TYR A 53 2.57 -19.66 22.16
CA TYR A 53 3.21 -19.02 23.31
C TYR A 53 2.29 -19.03 24.53
N ALA A 54 1.01 -18.64 24.36
CA ALA A 54 0.04 -18.64 25.45
C ALA A 54 -0.16 -20.03 26.07
N ARG A 55 -0.30 -21.07 25.23
CA ARG A 55 -0.42 -22.46 25.68
C ARG A 55 0.83 -22.95 26.43
N ASN A 56 2.02 -22.64 25.91
CA ASN A 56 3.28 -23.03 26.55
C ASN A 56 3.46 -22.39 27.94
N HIS A 57 2.97 -21.17 28.12
CA HIS A 57 3.04 -20.42 29.39
C HIS A 57 1.80 -20.55 30.26
N ARG A 58 0.85 -21.45 29.91
CA ARG A 58 -0.41 -21.69 30.64
C ARG A 58 -1.21 -20.41 30.91
N MET A 59 -1.26 -19.51 29.92
CA MET A 59 -2.02 -18.27 29.96
C MET A 59 -3.14 -18.27 28.92
N GLU A 60 -4.07 -17.35 29.05
CA GLU A 60 -5.14 -17.17 28.09
C GLU A 60 -4.61 -16.71 26.72
N THR A 61 -5.32 -17.09 25.66
CA THR A 61 -4.94 -16.74 24.28
C THR A 61 -4.84 -15.23 24.07
N VAL A 62 -5.74 -14.45 24.66
CA VAL A 62 -5.77 -12.99 24.55
C VAL A 62 -4.50 -12.37 25.14
N GLU A 63 -4.01 -12.90 26.26
CA GLU A 63 -2.77 -12.46 26.90
C GLU A 63 -1.54 -12.73 26.03
N GLY A 64 -1.52 -13.88 25.34
CA GLY A 64 -0.48 -14.15 24.34
C GLY A 64 -0.44 -13.12 23.20
N HIS A 65 -1.61 -12.65 22.77
CA HIS A 65 -1.71 -11.57 21.79
C HIS A 65 -1.30 -10.21 22.36
N HIS A 66 -1.56 -9.94 23.66
CA HIS A 66 -1.08 -8.74 24.34
C HIS A 66 0.44 -8.66 24.33
N ARG A 67 1.13 -9.75 24.70
CA ARG A 67 2.59 -9.83 24.64
C ARG A 67 3.14 -9.76 23.22
N GLY A 68 2.40 -10.29 22.25
CA GLY A 68 2.73 -10.11 20.84
C GLY A 68 2.74 -8.63 20.43
N PHE A 69 1.84 -7.81 20.96
CA PHE A 69 1.86 -6.38 20.71
C PHE A 69 3.05 -5.67 21.37
N GLU A 70 3.46 -6.09 22.57
CA GLU A 70 4.67 -5.56 23.21
C GLU A 70 5.93 -5.90 22.41
N ALA A 71 6.01 -7.13 21.88
CA ALA A 71 7.08 -7.53 20.95
C ALA A 71 7.10 -6.65 19.69
N LEU A 72 5.93 -6.33 19.11
CA LEU A 72 5.83 -5.39 17.99
C LEU A 72 6.44 -4.02 18.33
N ALA A 73 6.09 -3.44 19.49
CA ALA A 73 6.64 -2.15 19.90
C ALA A 73 8.17 -2.19 20.04
N ARG A 74 8.73 -3.27 20.62
CA ARG A 74 10.18 -3.46 20.75
C ARG A 74 10.87 -3.59 19.39
N ILE A 75 10.34 -4.41 18.49
CA ILE A 75 10.92 -4.62 17.16
C ILE A 75 10.82 -3.36 16.31
N MET A 76 9.70 -2.64 16.37
CA MET A 76 9.54 -1.37 15.68
C MET A 76 10.59 -0.35 16.13
N GLU A 77 10.87 -0.26 17.42
CA GLU A 77 11.97 0.57 17.93
C GLU A 77 13.32 0.15 17.35
N ILE A 78 13.60 -1.15 17.30
CA ILE A 78 14.85 -1.69 16.73
C ILE A 78 14.95 -1.37 15.24
N CYS A 79 13.90 -1.59 14.45
CA CYS A 79 13.90 -1.32 13.01
C CYS A 79 14.13 0.17 12.71
N TYR A 80 13.39 1.06 13.38
CA TYR A 80 13.56 2.50 13.17
C TYR A 80 14.89 3.01 13.68
N LYS A 81 15.37 2.50 14.83
CA LYS A 81 16.73 2.80 15.27
C LYS A 81 17.73 2.34 14.25
N SER A 82 17.62 1.14 13.67
CA SER A 82 18.54 0.64 12.63
C SER A 82 18.48 1.40 11.31
N GLY A 83 17.46 2.24 11.07
CA GLY A 83 17.32 3.07 9.87
C GLY A 83 16.34 2.53 8.83
N VAL A 84 15.54 1.52 9.17
CA VAL A 84 14.46 1.02 8.32
C VAL A 84 13.38 2.10 8.18
N LYS A 85 12.94 2.38 6.95
CA LYS A 85 11.94 3.42 6.69
C LYS A 85 10.51 2.91 6.80
N VAL A 86 10.25 1.70 6.31
CA VAL A 86 8.90 1.11 6.26
C VAL A 86 8.89 -0.22 6.97
N VAL A 87 7.98 -0.36 7.93
CA VAL A 87 7.70 -1.63 8.62
C VAL A 87 6.26 -2.02 8.33
N THR A 88 6.06 -3.22 7.78
CA THR A 88 4.74 -3.77 7.47
C THR A 88 4.45 -4.98 8.34
N VAL A 89 3.31 -5.02 9.02
CA VAL A 89 3.01 -6.09 9.98
C VAL A 89 1.68 -6.75 9.69
N TYR A 90 1.66 -8.08 9.76
CA TYR A 90 0.44 -8.85 9.56
C TYR A 90 -0.32 -8.99 10.88
N ALA A 91 -1.28 -8.09 11.12
CA ALA A 91 -2.03 -8.06 12.38
C ALA A 91 -3.24 -9.00 12.36
N PHE A 92 -4.02 -9.01 11.27
CA PHE A 92 -5.22 -9.84 11.16
C PHE A 92 -5.52 -10.18 9.71
N SER A 93 -5.72 -11.47 9.41
CA SER A 93 -6.09 -11.92 8.07
C SER A 93 -7.60 -11.98 7.86
N ILE A 94 -8.05 -11.86 6.62
CA ILE A 94 -9.47 -12.11 6.28
C ILE A 94 -9.88 -13.54 6.66
N GLU A 95 -8.98 -14.52 6.50
CA GLU A 95 -9.23 -15.90 6.91
C GLU A 95 -9.41 -16.07 8.42
N ASN A 96 -8.95 -15.11 9.24
CA ASN A 96 -9.14 -15.17 10.69
C ASN A 96 -10.59 -14.95 11.12
N PHE A 97 -11.46 -14.44 10.25
CA PHE A 97 -12.90 -14.42 10.51
C PHE A 97 -13.53 -15.83 10.60
N ASN A 98 -12.85 -16.87 10.12
CA ASN A 98 -13.30 -18.27 10.28
C ASN A 98 -13.07 -18.82 11.70
N ARG A 99 -12.42 -18.06 12.59
CA ARG A 99 -12.21 -18.45 13.99
C ARG A 99 -13.51 -18.28 14.80
N PRO A 100 -13.61 -18.87 16.00
CA PRO A 100 -14.77 -18.67 16.86
C PRO A 100 -15.05 -17.19 17.13
N LYS A 101 -16.33 -16.80 17.14
CA LYS A 101 -16.76 -15.38 17.26
C LYS A 101 -16.15 -14.67 18.46
N TYR A 102 -16.09 -15.33 19.63
CA TYR A 102 -15.50 -14.76 20.84
C TYR A 102 -14.01 -14.42 20.68
N GLU A 103 -13.26 -15.19 19.88
CA GLU A 103 -11.84 -14.92 19.61
C GLU A 103 -11.69 -13.73 18.66
N VAL A 104 -12.54 -13.67 17.62
CA VAL A 104 -12.56 -12.56 16.66
C VAL A 104 -12.93 -11.25 17.38
N GLU A 105 -13.97 -11.27 18.22
CA GLU A 105 -14.38 -10.12 19.03
C GLU A 105 -13.28 -9.68 20.00
N GLY A 106 -12.60 -10.63 20.66
CA GLY A 106 -11.46 -10.36 21.53
C GLY A 106 -10.28 -9.72 20.78
N LEU A 107 -9.99 -10.18 19.55
CA LEU A 107 -8.93 -9.61 18.71
C LEU A 107 -9.29 -8.19 18.22
N MET A 108 -10.54 -7.94 17.87
CA MET A 108 -11.03 -6.62 17.48
C MET A 108 -10.96 -5.63 18.66
N GLU A 109 -11.35 -6.07 19.86
CA GLU A 109 -11.24 -5.26 21.08
C GLU A 109 -9.78 -5.00 21.43
N LEU A 110 -8.91 -6.00 21.33
CA LEU A 110 -7.48 -5.82 21.52
C LEU A 110 -6.90 -4.81 20.52
N ALA A 111 -7.26 -4.92 19.23
CA ALA A 111 -6.83 -3.98 18.20
C ALA A 111 -7.25 -2.54 18.53
N LYS A 112 -8.49 -2.34 18.99
CA LYS A 112 -8.99 -1.04 19.46
C LYS A 112 -8.13 -0.46 20.58
N ILE A 113 -7.99 -1.22 21.68
CA ILE A 113 -7.22 -0.78 22.86
C ILE A 113 -5.78 -0.46 22.48
N LYS A 114 -5.16 -1.31 21.66
CA LYS A 114 -3.74 -1.19 21.29
C LYS A 114 -3.47 -0.07 20.28
N LEU A 115 -4.36 0.16 19.32
CA LEU A 115 -4.28 1.32 18.42
C LEU A 115 -4.49 2.63 19.19
N GLU A 116 -5.42 2.65 20.15
CA GLU A 116 -5.56 3.79 21.06
C GLU A 116 -4.30 4.02 21.90
N GLN A 117 -3.68 2.95 22.42
CA GLN A 117 -2.43 3.06 23.18
C GLN A 117 -1.29 3.61 22.32
N LEU A 118 -1.13 3.14 21.08
CA LEU A 118 -0.15 3.65 20.12
C LEU A 118 -0.38 5.12 19.78
N THR A 119 -1.61 5.61 19.81
CA THR A 119 -1.92 7.00 19.42
C THR A 119 -1.97 7.97 20.59
N LYS A 120 -2.35 7.52 21.80
CA LYS A 120 -2.42 8.35 23.01
C LYS A 120 -1.09 8.41 23.75
N TYR A 121 -0.42 7.28 23.91
CA TYR A 121 0.84 7.14 24.66
C TYR A 121 2.05 6.92 23.76
N GLY A 122 1.85 6.90 22.44
CA GLY A 122 2.89 6.62 21.45
C GLY A 122 3.87 7.76 21.26
N HIS A 123 4.66 8.06 22.28
CA HIS A 123 5.94 8.72 22.08
C HIS A 123 6.76 8.02 21.00
N ILE A 124 6.58 6.71 20.77
CA ILE A 124 7.35 5.99 19.75
C ILE A 124 7.06 6.47 18.33
N LEU A 125 5.79 6.71 17.97
CA LEU A 125 5.43 7.13 16.62
C LEU A 125 5.92 8.56 16.38
N ASP A 126 5.73 9.47 17.33
CA ASP A 126 6.17 10.86 17.18
C ASP A 126 7.70 11.01 17.33
N ARG A 127 8.34 10.24 18.23
CA ARG A 127 9.80 10.24 18.43
C ARG A 127 10.54 9.82 17.17
N TYR A 128 10.05 8.79 16.49
CA TYR A 128 10.65 8.31 15.25
C TYR A 128 10.03 8.96 14.00
N GLY A 129 9.00 9.80 14.15
CA GLY A 129 8.29 10.43 13.04
C GLY A 129 7.66 9.40 12.10
N ALA A 130 7.05 8.36 12.66
CA ALA A 130 6.39 7.27 11.95
C ALA A 130 4.92 7.60 11.66
N ARG A 131 4.52 7.45 10.39
CA ARG A 131 3.13 7.55 9.92
C ARG A 131 2.48 6.18 9.94
N VAL A 132 1.30 6.06 10.56
CA VAL A 132 0.53 4.82 10.57
C VAL A 132 -0.39 4.76 9.37
N ARG A 133 -0.40 3.61 8.69
CA ARG A 133 -1.37 3.25 7.65
C ARG A 133 -1.98 1.91 7.97
N VAL A 134 -3.28 1.76 7.76
CA VAL A 134 -3.97 0.48 7.89
C VAL A 134 -4.34 0.00 6.49
N LEU A 135 -3.80 -1.15 6.10
CA LEU A 135 -3.97 -1.75 4.79
C LEU A 135 -4.91 -2.95 4.90
N GLY A 136 -5.95 -3.02 4.08
CA GLY A 136 -6.92 -4.11 4.16
C GLY A 136 -8.35 -3.70 3.80
N GLN A 137 -9.28 -4.65 3.97
CA GLN A 137 -10.70 -4.45 3.72
C GLN A 137 -11.37 -3.76 4.91
N ARG A 138 -11.51 -2.44 4.81
CA ARG A 138 -12.06 -1.58 5.86
C ARG A 138 -13.54 -1.88 6.15
N ASP A 139 -14.28 -2.36 5.15
CA ASP A 139 -15.71 -2.71 5.28
C ASP A 139 -15.96 -3.89 6.22
N MET A 140 -14.96 -4.72 6.48
CA MET A 140 -15.05 -5.86 7.40
C MET A 140 -14.73 -5.50 8.86
N ILE A 141 -14.28 -4.26 9.11
CA ILE A 141 -13.88 -3.81 10.44
C ILE A 141 -15.10 -3.36 11.23
N ARG A 142 -15.15 -3.72 12.52
CA ARG A 142 -16.19 -3.24 13.44
C ARG A 142 -16.19 -1.70 13.48
N PRO A 143 -17.34 -1.01 13.37
CA PRO A 143 -17.37 0.45 13.20
C PRO A 143 -16.65 1.26 14.28
N ASP A 144 -16.67 0.78 15.52
CA ASP A 144 -15.96 1.43 16.65
C ASP A 144 -14.43 1.28 16.56
N VAL A 145 -13.92 0.19 15.98
CA VAL A 145 -12.49 0.00 15.71
C VAL A 145 -12.07 0.87 14.53
N LEU A 146 -12.93 1.00 13.51
CA LEU A 146 -12.67 1.84 12.34
C LEU A 146 -12.50 3.32 12.73
N GLU A 147 -13.32 3.82 13.66
CA GLU A 147 -13.17 5.18 14.20
C GLU A 147 -11.80 5.41 14.86
N VAL A 148 -11.30 4.43 15.61
CA VAL A 148 -9.95 4.49 16.22
C VAL A 148 -8.86 4.45 15.16
N VAL A 149 -9.00 3.60 14.14
CA VAL A 149 -8.09 3.54 12.99
C VAL A 149 -8.01 4.91 12.30
N ASP A 150 -9.14 5.56 12.04
CA ASP A 150 -9.16 6.86 11.37
C ASP A 150 -8.53 7.96 12.20
N LYS A 151 -8.80 7.97 13.52
CA LYS A 151 -8.11 8.85 14.45
C LYS A 151 -6.60 8.62 14.44
N ALA A 152 -6.13 7.37 14.37
CA ALA A 152 -4.71 7.03 14.33
C ALA A 152 -4.01 7.53 13.06
N VAL A 153 -4.62 7.27 11.91
CA VAL A 153 -4.11 7.70 10.60
C VAL A 153 -4.11 9.23 10.50
N ALA A 154 -5.19 9.89 10.94
CA ALA A 154 -5.28 11.35 10.92
C ALA A 154 -4.23 12.02 11.81
N ARG A 155 -4.04 11.50 13.03
CA ARG A 155 -3.03 12.03 13.97
C ARG A 155 -1.62 11.93 13.41
N THR A 156 -1.27 10.81 12.78
CA THR A 156 0.10 10.55 12.32
C THR A 156 0.36 10.99 10.88
N LYS A 157 -0.61 11.65 10.22
CA LYS A 157 -0.51 12.07 8.80
C LYS A 157 0.67 13.01 8.52
N HIS A 158 1.05 13.84 9.50
CA HIS A 158 2.12 14.83 9.38
C HIS A 158 3.53 14.21 9.47
N ASN A 159 3.64 12.97 9.96
CA ASN A 159 4.89 12.26 10.08
C ASN A 159 5.37 11.79 8.69
N ASN A 160 6.65 11.99 8.39
CA ASN A 160 7.24 11.69 7.08
C ASN A 160 8.58 10.95 7.13
N LYS A 161 9.08 10.61 8.33
CA LYS A 161 10.40 9.97 8.47
C LYS A 161 10.33 8.46 8.29
N ALA A 162 9.29 7.84 8.84
CA ALA A 162 9.07 6.41 8.79
C ALA A 162 7.59 6.08 8.58
N VAL A 163 7.31 4.81 8.30
CA VAL A 163 5.96 4.31 8.04
C VAL A 163 5.76 3.00 8.81
N LEU A 164 4.60 2.88 9.44
CA LEU A 164 4.07 1.61 9.95
C LEU A 164 2.82 1.24 9.16
N ASN A 165 2.91 0.18 8.37
CA ASN A 165 1.78 -0.41 7.67
C ASN A 165 1.22 -1.56 8.51
N ILE A 166 -0.04 -1.47 8.91
CA ILE A 166 -0.74 -2.49 9.69
C ILE A 166 -1.75 -3.17 8.77
N CYS A 167 -1.51 -4.44 8.45
CA CYS A 167 -2.39 -5.23 7.59
C CYS A 167 -3.56 -5.80 8.41
N PHE A 168 -4.75 -5.21 8.25
CA PHE A 168 -5.92 -5.45 9.10
C PHE A 168 -7.25 -4.98 8.45
N PRO A 169 -8.21 -5.88 8.22
CA PRO A 169 -8.10 -7.28 7.79
C PRO A 169 -7.53 -7.36 6.38
N TYR A 170 -6.53 -8.20 6.17
CA TYR A 170 -5.78 -8.24 4.91
C TYR A 170 -5.61 -9.66 4.38
N THR A 171 -5.63 -9.83 3.05
CA THR A 171 -4.99 -10.94 2.32
C THR A 171 -4.48 -10.42 0.99
N SER A 172 -3.40 -11.01 0.48
CA SER A 172 -2.75 -10.53 -0.74
C SER A 172 -3.63 -10.75 -1.98
N ARG A 173 -4.34 -11.89 -2.07
CA ARG A 173 -5.32 -12.10 -3.14
C ARG A 173 -6.44 -11.05 -3.16
N ALA A 174 -6.91 -10.64 -1.97
CA ALA A 174 -7.92 -9.58 -1.87
C ALA A 174 -7.36 -8.21 -2.27
N GLU A 175 -6.12 -7.90 -1.89
CA GLU A 175 -5.41 -6.70 -2.35
C GLU A 175 -5.29 -6.69 -3.88
N ILE A 176 -4.77 -7.77 -4.49
CA ILE A 176 -4.63 -7.89 -5.95
C ILE A 176 -5.97 -7.71 -6.65
N THR A 177 -7.02 -8.35 -6.14
CA THR A 177 -8.38 -8.19 -6.69
C THR A 177 -8.86 -6.74 -6.61
N SER A 178 -8.56 -6.04 -5.52
CA SER A 178 -8.93 -4.64 -5.32
C SER A 178 -8.13 -3.72 -6.25
N ALA A 179 -6.84 -3.99 -6.45
CA ALA A 179 -6.00 -3.27 -7.40
C ALA A 179 -6.48 -3.42 -8.84
N VAL A 180 -6.84 -4.64 -9.26
CA VAL A 180 -7.43 -4.91 -10.58
C VAL A 180 -8.76 -4.17 -10.74
N LYS A 181 -9.65 -4.23 -9.75
CA LYS A 181 -10.93 -3.49 -9.78
C LYS A 181 -10.71 -1.98 -9.89
N SER A 182 -9.76 -1.43 -9.12
CA SER A 182 -9.44 -0.01 -9.16
C SER A 182 -8.85 0.41 -10.51
N THR A 183 -7.99 -0.43 -11.10
CA THR A 183 -7.43 -0.20 -12.44
C THR A 183 -8.54 -0.16 -13.48
N VAL A 184 -9.47 -1.13 -13.43
CA VAL A 184 -10.62 -1.15 -14.35
C VAL A 184 -11.50 0.09 -14.16
N GLN A 185 -11.76 0.51 -12.92
CA GLN A 185 -12.53 1.73 -12.64
C GLN A 185 -11.85 2.99 -13.16
N GLU A 186 -10.53 3.11 -13.04
CA GLU A 186 -9.75 4.21 -13.60
C GLU A 186 -9.84 4.22 -15.13
N PHE A 187 -9.70 3.05 -15.77
CA PHE A 187 -9.78 2.92 -17.23
C PHE A 187 -11.19 3.18 -17.78
N LEU A 188 -12.24 2.93 -16.99
CA LEU A 188 -13.62 3.25 -17.34
C LEU A 188 -13.99 4.70 -17.03
N ALA A 189 -13.21 5.41 -16.21
CA ALA A 189 -13.46 6.80 -15.89
C ALA A 189 -13.23 7.68 -17.13
N PRO A 190 -14.10 8.67 -17.40
CA PRO A 190 -13.88 9.61 -18.49
C PRO A 190 -12.52 10.29 -18.30
N THR A 191 -11.68 10.30 -19.34
CA THR A 191 -10.38 10.97 -19.24
C THR A 191 -10.64 12.44 -18.91
N PRO A 192 -10.00 13.02 -17.88
CA PRO A 192 -10.14 14.43 -17.60
C PRO A 192 -9.72 15.22 -18.85
N PRO A 193 -10.46 16.29 -19.22
CA PRO A 193 -10.18 17.03 -20.44
C PRO A 193 -8.73 17.50 -20.42
N ARG A 194 -7.94 17.05 -21.40
CA ARG A 194 -6.55 17.50 -21.55
C ARG A 194 -6.56 19.01 -21.73
N SER A 195 -6.03 19.74 -20.75
CA SER A 195 -5.71 21.15 -20.87
C SER A 195 -4.62 21.31 -21.94
N THR A 196 -5.00 21.40 -23.20
CA THR A 196 -4.08 21.79 -24.25
C THR A 196 -3.78 23.30 -24.12
N PRO A 197 -2.54 23.75 -24.39
CA PRO A 197 -2.22 25.18 -24.36
C PRO A 197 -3.10 26.03 -25.28
N PHE A 198 -3.73 25.39 -26.29
CA PHE A 198 -4.61 25.99 -27.28
C PHE A 198 -6.06 25.49 -27.19
N SER A 199 -6.57 25.21 -25.99
CA SER A 199 -8.00 24.91 -25.84
C SER A 199 -8.83 26.12 -26.34
N PRO A 200 -9.82 25.91 -27.23
CA PRO A 200 -10.67 26.98 -27.75
C PRO A 200 -11.36 27.76 -26.64
N SER A 201 -11.80 27.08 -25.58
CA SER A 201 -12.34 27.68 -24.35
C SER A 201 -11.31 28.57 -23.63
N ARG A 202 -10.06 28.14 -23.50
CA ARG A 202 -8.99 28.96 -22.88
C ARG A 202 -8.60 30.16 -23.73
N ILE A 203 -8.58 30.00 -25.05
CA ILE A 203 -8.36 31.10 -26.01
C ILE A 203 -9.51 32.09 -25.93
N ARG A 204 -10.76 31.60 -25.97
CA ARG A 204 -11.99 32.41 -25.86
C ARG A 204 -12.06 33.15 -24.54
N GLN A 205 -11.75 32.49 -23.41
CA GLN A 205 -11.71 33.09 -22.08
C GLN A 205 -10.62 34.17 -21.98
N LYS A 206 -9.44 33.95 -22.61
CA LYS A 206 -8.35 34.92 -22.63
C LYS A 206 -8.62 36.12 -23.56
N ILE A 207 -9.41 35.93 -24.61
CA ILE A 207 -9.90 37.03 -25.48
C ILE A 207 -10.98 37.82 -24.75
N LEU A 208 -11.97 37.14 -24.15
CA LEU A 208 -13.03 37.76 -23.36
C LEU A 208 -12.49 38.55 -22.17
N SER A 209 -11.51 37.99 -21.44
CA SER A 209 -10.88 38.69 -20.31
C SER A 209 -10.01 39.88 -20.72
N ARG A 210 -9.55 39.93 -21.98
CA ARG A 210 -8.87 41.11 -22.54
C ARG A 210 -9.84 42.18 -23.03
N GLN A 211 -11.07 41.82 -23.38
CA GLN A 211 -12.11 42.76 -23.81
C GLN A 211 -12.88 43.37 -22.63
N LEU A 212 -12.88 42.69 -21.48
CA LEU A 212 -13.47 43.16 -20.23
C LEU A 212 -12.39 43.78 -19.34
N ASP A 213 -12.02 45.04 -19.62
CA ASP A 213 -11.19 45.82 -18.71
C ASP A 213 -11.92 46.01 -17.37
N GLY A 214 -11.49 45.28 -16.34
CA GLY A 214 -11.60 45.72 -14.95
C GLY A 214 -12.77 45.23 -14.09
N ARG A 215 -13.50 44.15 -14.42
CA ARG A 215 -14.40 43.49 -13.45
C ARG A 215 -14.28 41.96 -13.47
N GLU A 216 -14.40 41.36 -12.28
CA GLU A 216 -13.99 40.00 -11.89
C GLU A 216 -14.30 38.88 -12.88
N GLY A 217 -13.40 37.89 -12.91
CA GLY A 217 -13.43 36.77 -13.86
C GLY A 217 -14.67 35.88 -13.71
N LEU A 218 -15.35 35.62 -14.83
CA LEU A 218 -16.47 34.70 -14.92
C LEU A 218 -16.05 33.25 -14.65
N PRO A 219 -16.93 32.41 -14.06
CA PRO A 219 -16.65 31.00 -13.81
C PRO A 219 -16.45 30.22 -15.11
N THR A 220 -15.51 29.27 -15.07
CA THR A 220 -15.16 28.39 -16.19
C THR A 220 -16.34 27.49 -16.57
N ILE A 221 -16.94 27.72 -17.74
CA ILE A 221 -17.93 26.82 -18.32
C ILE A 221 -17.17 25.73 -19.09
N PRO A 222 -17.38 24.43 -18.79
CA PRO A 222 -16.82 23.35 -19.59
C PRO A 222 -17.37 23.38 -21.02
N ASP A 223 -16.53 23.12 -22.03
CA ASP A 223 -16.99 22.90 -23.40
C ASP A 223 -17.81 21.60 -23.44
N VAL A 224 -19.13 21.70 -23.34
CA VAL A 224 -20.04 20.63 -23.76
C VAL A 224 -20.26 20.83 -25.25
N LEU A 225 -19.83 19.84 -26.06
CA LEU A 225 -20.18 19.77 -27.49
C LEU A 225 -21.71 19.75 -27.62
N PRO A 226 -22.33 20.42 -28.62
CA PRO A 226 -23.77 20.48 -28.71
C PRO A 226 -24.36 19.07 -28.84
N GLU A 227 -25.31 18.75 -27.95
CA GLU A 227 -26.22 17.61 -28.13
C GLU A 227 -26.91 17.76 -29.49
N GLU A 228 -26.79 16.73 -30.33
CA GLU A 228 -27.59 16.62 -31.54
C GLU A 228 -29.07 16.48 -31.13
N VAL A 229 -29.89 17.33 -31.71
CA VAL A 229 -31.34 17.43 -31.49
C VAL A 229 -31.99 16.08 -31.80
N GLU A 230 -32.64 15.49 -30.79
CA GLU A 230 -33.57 14.35 -30.91
C GLU A 230 -34.63 14.62 -31.99
N PRO A 231 -34.85 13.72 -32.99
CA PRO A 231 -36.02 13.80 -33.83
C PRO A 231 -37.22 13.17 -33.10
N LEU A 232 -38.28 13.96 -33.00
CA LEU A 232 -39.61 13.55 -32.54
C LEU A 232 -40.18 12.40 -33.38
N ASP A 233 -40.73 11.40 -32.69
CA ASP A 233 -41.58 10.34 -33.23
C ASP A 233 -42.78 10.92 -34.00
N GLY A 234 -43.09 10.33 -35.16
CA GLY A 234 -44.24 10.71 -35.98
C GLY A 234 -44.57 9.66 -37.04
N ASP A 235 -45.56 8.83 -36.70
CA ASP A 235 -46.21 7.75 -37.45
C ASP A 235 -46.34 7.89 -38.99
N ASP A 236 -46.28 6.71 -39.61
CA ASP A 236 -46.76 6.37 -40.95
C ASP A 236 -48.21 6.83 -41.20
N ALA A 237 -48.45 7.58 -42.30
CA ALA A 237 -49.58 7.35 -43.20
C ALA A 237 -49.65 8.32 -44.40
N LYS A 238 -49.83 7.71 -45.58
CA LYS A 238 -50.64 8.15 -46.75
C LYS A 238 -50.13 9.24 -47.71
N LYS A 239 -49.96 8.75 -48.94
CA LYS A 239 -50.55 9.17 -50.25
C LYS A 239 -50.13 10.49 -50.93
N ASP A 240 -49.68 10.27 -52.18
CA ASP A 240 -50.05 10.92 -53.44
C ASP A 240 -50.29 12.44 -53.48
N SER A 241 -49.47 13.19 -54.23
CA SER A 241 -49.88 13.80 -55.52
C SER A 241 -48.84 14.80 -56.05
N ASP A 242 -48.61 14.71 -57.36
CA ASP A 242 -48.33 15.76 -58.37
C ASP A 242 -47.91 17.18 -57.93
N GLY A 243 -46.92 17.75 -58.64
CA GLY A 243 -46.88 19.21 -58.77
C GLY A 243 -45.53 19.86 -59.03
N ASP A 244 -45.13 19.85 -60.30
CA ASP A 244 -44.52 20.96 -61.02
C ASP A 244 -43.05 21.38 -60.80
N SER A 245 -42.47 21.76 -61.93
CA SER A 245 -41.09 22.11 -62.20
C SER A 245 -40.86 23.61 -62.05
N SER A 246 -39.71 24.01 -61.48
CA SER A 246 -38.98 25.19 -61.96
C SER A 246 -37.53 25.19 -61.45
N SER A 247 -36.61 24.94 -62.39
CA SER A 247 -35.18 25.30 -62.33
C SER A 247 -35.02 26.84 -62.34
N PRO A 248 -33.84 27.48 -62.05
CA PRO A 248 -32.50 26.96 -62.37
C PRO A 248 -31.29 27.34 -61.46
N THR A 249 -30.15 26.76 -61.84
CA THR A 249 -28.75 27.24 -61.73
C THR A 249 -28.03 27.27 -60.37
N LEU A 250 -27.30 26.19 -60.07
CA LEU A 250 -25.95 26.25 -59.46
C LEU A 250 -25.06 25.14 -60.07
N GLN A 251 -23.76 25.42 -60.14
CA GLN A 251 -22.74 24.78 -60.98
C GLN A 251 -22.44 23.30 -60.63
N PRO A 252 -21.99 22.47 -61.60
CA PRO A 252 -21.65 21.07 -61.35
C PRO A 252 -20.16 20.95 -61.03
N ASP A 253 -19.77 21.19 -59.78
CA ASP A 253 -18.47 20.74 -59.27
C ASP A 253 -18.52 20.61 -57.74
N SER A 254 -19.07 19.50 -57.28
CA SER A 254 -18.87 19.02 -55.92
C SER A 254 -18.88 17.49 -55.97
N PRO A 255 -17.83 16.80 -55.47
CA PRO A 255 -17.81 15.35 -55.47
C PRO A 255 -18.98 14.83 -54.63
N PRO A 256 -19.63 13.72 -55.02
CA PRO A 256 -20.77 13.21 -54.29
C PRO A 256 -20.36 12.89 -52.85
N PRO A 257 -21.23 13.14 -51.86
CA PRO A 257 -20.93 12.79 -50.49
C PRO A 257 -20.69 11.28 -50.45
N ARG A 258 -19.46 10.88 -50.13
CA ARG A 258 -19.16 9.49 -49.81
C ARG A 258 -20.10 9.10 -48.68
N LEU A 259 -21.05 8.23 -48.98
CA LEU A 259 -21.77 7.44 -48.01
C LEU A 259 -20.70 6.71 -47.18
N ARG A 260 -20.27 7.33 -46.08
CA ARG A 260 -19.55 6.64 -45.02
C ARG A 260 -20.52 5.56 -44.56
N ALA A 261 -20.21 4.32 -44.93
CA ALA A 261 -20.79 3.14 -44.31
C ALA A 261 -20.80 3.42 -42.80
N ARG A 262 -22.01 3.48 -42.22
CA ARG A 262 -22.22 3.53 -40.78
C ARG A 262 -21.68 2.21 -40.23
N ASN A 263 -20.37 2.15 -40.00
CA ASN A 263 -19.83 1.29 -38.98
C ASN A 263 -20.45 1.82 -37.69
N SER A 264 -21.41 1.08 -37.15
CA SER A 264 -22.02 1.23 -35.83
C SER A 264 -21.01 0.95 -34.69
N ALA A 265 -19.81 1.51 -34.82
CA ALA A 265 -18.69 1.41 -33.87
C ALA A 265 -18.20 2.80 -33.44
N ALA A 266 -19.06 3.82 -33.49
CA ALA A 266 -18.90 5.04 -32.71
C ALA A 266 -19.77 4.86 -31.45
N SER A 267 -19.30 4.84 -30.21
CA SER A 267 -18.11 5.48 -29.63
C SER A 267 -17.60 4.69 -28.40
N LEU A 268 -16.39 4.15 -28.51
CA LEU A 268 -15.49 3.89 -27.37
C LEU A 268 -14.29 4.86 -27.43
N SER A 269 -14.44 5.98 -28.16
CA SER A 269 -13.36 6.88 -28.61
C SER A 269 -12.79 7.79 -27.53
N GLY A 270 -12.85 7.38 -26.26
CA GLY A 270 -12.28 8.09 -25.12
C GLY A 270 -11.76 7.18 -24.01
N LEU A 271 -11.92 5.86 -24.11
CA LEU A 271 -11.40 4.93 -23.11
C LEU A 271 -9.96 4.52 -23.46
N PRO A 272 -9.03 4.49 -22.48
CA PRO A 272 -7.68 3.98 -22.68
C PRO A 272 -7.67 2.52 -23.13
N ASN A 273 -6.72 2.16 -24.00
CA ASN A 273 -6.58 0.79 -24.53
C ASN A 273 -6.22 -0.18 -23.38
N PRO A 274 -7.00 -1.26 -23.14
CA PRO A 274 -6.72 -2.24 -22.10
C PRO A 274 -5.36 -2.94 -22.25
N GLU A 275 -4.80 -3.04 -23.46
CA GLU A 275 -3.48 -3.64 -23.70
C GLU A 275 -2.32 -2.84 -23.09
N THR A 276 -2.59 -1.60 -22.65
CA THR A 276 -1.59 -0.76 -21.97
C THR A 276 -1.43 -1.09 -20.48
N ILE A 277 -2.27 -1.96 -19.93
CA ILE A 277 -2.18 -2.38 -18.53
C ILE A 277 -0.94 -3.26 -18.35
N THR A 278 0.00 -2.80 -17.52
CA THR A 278 1.24 -3.50 -17.19
C THR A 278 1.27 -3.88 -15.71
N ALA A 279 2.27 -4.67 -15.30
CA ALA A 279 2.51 -4.95 -13.88
C ALA A 279 2.71 -3.66 -13.06
N GLU A 280 3.38 -2.66 -13.64
CA GLU A 280 3.55 -1.34 -13.00
C GLU A 280 2.23 -0.60 -12.79
N THR A 281 1.26 -0.79 -13.71
CA THR A 281 -0.09 -0.23 -13.56
C THR A 281 -0.78 -0.86 -12.35
N LEU A 282 -0.63 -2.17 -12.15
CA LEU A 282 -1.19 -2.87 -10.99
C LEU A 282 -0.46 -2.48 -9.69
N ASP A 283 0.88 -2.34 -9.73
CA ASP A 283 1.71 -1.89 -8.60
C ASP A 283 1.20 -0.55 -8.03
N LYS A 284 0.87 0.40 -8.91
CA LYS A 284 0.33 1.72 -8.52
C LYS A 284 -1.02 1.65 -7.80
N HIS A 285 -1.76 0.57 -8.02
CA HIS A 285 -3.08 0.34 -7.42
C HIS A 285 -3.05 -0.59 -6.20
N MET A 286 -1.89 -1.17 -5.86
CA MET A 286 -1.72 -1.92 -4.61
C MET A 286 -1.75 -0.98 -3.41
N TYR A 287 -2.05 -1.49 -2.22
CA TYR A 287 -2.10 -0.66 -1.00
C TYR A 287 -0.73 -0.08 -0.63
N THR A 288 0.35 -0.75 -1.06
CA THR A 288 1.74 -0.39 -0.79
C THR A 288 2.39 0.42 -1.93
N ALA A 289 1.64 0.96 -2.87
CA ALA A 289 2.17 1.66 -4.05
C ALA A 289 3.17 2.80 -3.72
N ASN A 290 3.00 3.46 -2.57
CA ASN A 290 3.85 4.57 -2.14
C ASN A 290 5.08 4.14 -1.33
N ASP A 291 5.24 2.84 -1.10
CA ASP A 291 6.31 2.28 -0.29
C ASP A 291 7.47 1.80 -1.16
N PRO A 292 8.72 1.81 -0.64
CA PRO A 292 9.81 1.15 -1.33
C PRO A 292 9.55 -0.37 -1.44
N PRO A 293 10.19 -1.04 -2.42
CA PRO A 293 10.14 -2.48 -2.57
C PRO A 293 10.44 -3.22 -1.26
N LEU A 294 9.82 -4.38 -1.08
CA LEU A 294 10.00 -5.18 0.12
C LEU A 294 11.37 -5.88 0.10
N ASP A 295 12.25 -5.56 1.04
CA ASP A 295 13.61 -6.14 1.09
C ASP A 295 13.65 -7.44 1.90
N ILE A 296 12.92 -7.47 3.02
CA ILE A 296 12.93 -8.57 3.99
C ILE A 296 11.51 -8.94 4.36
N PHE A 297 11.20 -10.22 4.28
CA PHE A 297 10.01 -10.83 4.85
C PHE A 297 10.42 -11.75 5.99
N VAL A 298 9.87 -11.56 7.19
CA VAL A 298 10.14 -12.39 8.35
C VAL A 298 8.87 -13.06 8.83
N ARG A 299 8.91 -14.38 8.99
CA ARG A 299 7.85 -15.15 9.66
C ARG A 299 8.40 -15.90 10.85
N THR A 300 7.77 -15.70 11.99
CA THR A 300 8.11 -16.40 13.24
C THR A 300 7.43 -17.75 13.36
N SER A 301 7.78 -18.50 14.41
CA SER A 301 7.16 -19.76 14.85
C SER A 301 7.43 -21.03 14.02
N GLY A 302 8.45 -21.01 13.16
CA GLY A 302 8.99 -22.18 12.45
C GLY A 302 8.07 -22.75 11.36
N VAL A 303 7.10 -21.97 10.89
CA VAL A 303 6.19 -22.39 9.82
C VAL A 303 6.67 -21.82 8.50
N GLU A 304 6.87 -22.66 7.49
CA GLU A 304 7.41 -22.27 6.18
C GLU A 304 6.30 -22.06 5.14
N ARG A 305 5.55 -20.95 5.26
CA ARG A 305 4.57 -20.49 4.26
C ARG A 305 4.36 -18.99 4.35
N LEU A 306 3.72 -18.37 3.35
CA LEU A 306 3.41 -16.93 3.36
C LEU A 306 1.99 -16.60 3.84
N SER A 307 1.10 -17.58 3.98
CA SER A 307 -0.27 -17.39 4.51
C SER A 307 -1.05 -16.22 3.87
N ASP A 308 -0.93 -16.08 2.55
CA ASP A 308 -1.57 -15.02 1.75
C ASP A 308 -1.18 -13.59 2.21
N PHE A 309 0.09 -13.41 2.63
CA PHE A 309 0.66 -12.13 3.05
C PHE A 309 1.67 -11.61 2.02
N MET A 310 1.45 -10.39 1.51
CA MET A 310 2.38 -9.65 0.65
C MET A 310 2.90 -10.44 -0.58
N LEU A 311 2.08 -11.32 -1.18
CA LEU A 311 2.50 -12.23 -2.25
C LEU A 311 3.04 -11.49 -3.48
N TRP A 312 2.39 -10.39 -3.86
CA TRP A 312 2.79 -9.57 -4.99
C TRP A 312 4.13 -8.85 -4.73
N GLN A 313 4.27 -8.29 -3.53
CA GLN A 313 5.45 -7.53 -3.12
C GLN A 313 6.66 -8.45 -2.90
N CYS A 314 6.46 -9.68 -2.44
CA CYS A 314 7.51 -10.67 -2.22
C CYS A 314 8.13 -11.24 -3.52
N HIS A 315 7.50 -11.04 -4.69
CA HIS A 315 7.96 -11.66 -5.96
C HIS A 315 9.28 -11.08 -6.49
N GLN A 316 9.64 -9.84 -6.11
CA GLN A 316 10.78 -9.12 -6.65
C GLN A 316 12.10 -9.60 -5.99
N ASP A 317 12.82 -8.71 -5.30
CA ASP A 317 14.12 -8.98 -4.68
C ASP A 317 14.02 -9.25 -3.16
N THR A 318 12.86 -9.74 -2.70
CA THR A 318 12.60 -9.95 -1.27
C THR A 318 13.29 -11.19 -0.75
N GLN A 319 14.01 -11.05 0.36
CA GLN A 319 14.57 -12.18 1.10
C GLN A 319 13.60 -12.64 2.19
N ILE A 320 13.28 -13.94 2.19
CA ILE A 320 12.30 -14.55 3.08
C ILE A 320 13.03 -15.32 4.18
N PHE A 321 12.71 -15.01 5.44
CA PHE A 321 13.29 -15.63 6.64
C PHE A 321 12.20 -16.31 7.46
N PHE A 322 12.33 -17.62 7.64
CA PHE A 322 11.52 -18.41 8.57
C PHE A 322 12.31 -18.65 9.85
N ILE A 323 11.73 -18.30 10.99
CA ILE A 323 12.42 -18.33 12.29
C ILE A 323 11.60 -19.15 13.27
N ASP A 324 12.25 -20.07 13.98
CA ASP A 324 11.59 -20.98 14.92
C ASP A 324 11.07 -20.27 16.18
N THR A 325 11.70 -19.16 16.57
CA THR A 325 11.30 -18.33 17.71
C THR A 325 9.84 -17.89 17.58
N LEU A 326 9.06 -18.01 18.67
CA LEU A 326 7.68 -17.53 18.74
C LEU A 326 7.64 -15.99 18.76
N TRP A 327 6.63 -15.37 18.16
CA TRP A 327 6.56 -13.91 18.05
C TRP A 327 6.76 -13.14 19.38
N PRO A 328 6.12 -13.51 20.51
CA PRO A 328 6.34 -12.79 21.77
C PRO A 328 7.78 -12.84 22.30
N ASP A 329 8.55 -13.88 21.95
CA ASP A 329 9.94 -14.08 22.36
C ASP A 329 10.96 -13.46 21.39
N PHE A 330 10.52 -13.04 20.20
CA PHE A 330 11.36 -12.44 19.18
C PHE A 330 11.92 -11.09 19.66
N ASP A 331 13.23 -10.92 19.62
CA ASP A 331 13.94 -9.72 20.12
C ASP A 331 15.12 -9.36 19.19
N LEU A 332 15.87 -8.32 19.55
CA LEU A 332 17.02 -7.81 18.83
C LEU A 332 17.99 -8.92 18.39
N LYS A 333 18.29 -9.90 19.26
CA LYS A 333 19.22 -10.99 18.95
C LYS A 333 18.84 -11.73 17.65
N ASP A 334 17.56 -11.96 17.43
CA ASP A 334 17.05 -12.68 16.27
C ASP A 334 17.10 -11.76 15.04
N PHE A 335 16.69 -10.50 15.21
CA PHE A 335 16.75 -9.50 14.14
C PHE A 335 18.17 -9.18 13.66
N ILE A 336 19.17 -9.21 14.55
CA ILE A 336 20.58 -9.02 14.17
C ILE A 336 21.03 -10.09 13.19
N TRP A 337 20.69 -11.37 13.43
CA TRP A 337 21.07 -12.46 12.54
C TRP A 337 20.43 -12.30 11.15
N ILE A 338 19.14 -11.96 11.10
CA ILE A 338 18.43 -11.67 9.85
C ILE A 338 19.12 -10.55 9.09
N LEU A 339 19.42 -9.44 9.78
CA LEU A 339 20.00 -8.27 9.14
C LEU A 339 21.42 -8.56 8.63
N LEU A 340 22.24 -9.26 9.40
CA LEU A 340 23.59 -9.67 8.97
C LEU A 340 23.55 -10.61 7.76
N GLU A 341 22.64 -11.59 7.78
CA GLU A 341 22.47 -12.51 6.66
C GLU A 341 22.00 -11.76 5.40
N TRP A 342 21.04 -10.85 5.55
CA TRP A 342 20.59 -10.00 4.45
C TRP A 342 21.73 -9.14 3.90
N GLN A 343 22.49 -8.46 4.78
CA GLN A 343 23.64 -7.63 4.39
C GLN A 343 24.71 -8.44 3.65
N TRP A 344 24.96 -9.66 4.10
CA TRP A 344 25.88 -10.57 3.42
C TRP A 344 25.39 -10.91 2.02
N ARG A 345 24.12 -11.30 1.88
CA ARG A 345 23.52 -11.66 0.58
C ARG A 345 23.50 -10.48 -0.40
N GLN A 346 23.24 -9.26 0.08
CA GLN A 346 23.35 -8.05 -0.74
C GLN A 346 24.77 -7.85 -1.26
N LYS A 347 25.78 -8.01 -0.40
CA LYS A 347 27.19 -7.92 -0.81
C LYS A 347 27.58 -8.98 -1.85
N GLN A 348 27.01 -10.19 -1.77
CA GLN A 348 27.21 -11.22 -2.80
C GLN A 348 26.57 -10.81 -4.13
N LYS A 349 25.32 -10.35 -4.11
CA LYS A 349 24.62 -9.84 -5.30
C LYS A 349 25.40 -8.70 -5.97
N ASP A 350 25.85 -7.72 -5.21
CA ASP A 350 26.66 -6.60 -5.72
C ASP A 350 27.95 -7.07 -6.40
N ARG A 351 28.62 -8.08 -5.81
CA ARG A 351 29.84 -8.66 -6.38
C ARG A 351 29.54 -9.41 -7.68
N ASP A 352 28.48 -10.21 -7.70
CA ASP A 352 28.11 -11.01 -8.86
C ASP A 352 27.64 -10.11 -10.02
N GLU A 353 26.92 -9.03 -9.72
CA GLU A 353 26.59 -7.97 -10.68
C GLU A 353 27.83 -7.24 -11.19
N ALA A 354 28.80 -6.94 -10.33
CA ALA A 354 30.05 -6.31 -10.74
C ALA A 354 30.86 -7.20 -11.69
N VAL A 355 30.88 -8.52 -11.46
CA VAL A 355 31.49 -9.50 -12.37
C VAL A 355 30.74 -9.54 -13.69
N ALA A 356 29.41 -9.57 -13.67
CA ALA A 356 28.59 -9.59 -14.89
C ALA A 356 28.71 -8.31 -15.74
N ARG A 357 28.95 -7.16 -15.10
CA ARG A 357 29.17 -5.86 -15.79
C ARG A 357 30.60 -5.67 -16.27
N SER A 358 31.56 -6.47 -15.80
CA SER A 358 32.92 -6.40 -16.32
C SER A 358 32.96 -7.00 -17.73
N PRO A 359 33.32 -6.22 -18.77
CA PRO A 359 33.41 -6.76 -20.12
C PRO A 359 34.45 -7.88 -20.09
N SER A 360 34.13 -9.02 -20.71
CA SER A 360 35.10 -10.08 -20.97
C SER A 360 36.26 -9.47 -21.75
N VAL A 361 37.32 -9.08 -21.03
CA VAL A 361 38.62 -8.78 -21.64
C VAL A 361 39.20 -10.13 -22.07
N THR A 362 38.81 -10.51 -23.29
CA THR A 362 39.51 -11.36 -24.27
C THR A 362 40.38 -12.52 -23.77
N ALA A 363 40.11 -13.70 -24.34
CA ALA A 363 41.08 -14.36 -25.20
C ALA A 363 40.36 -14.93 -26.43
#